data_AF-A0A8S3CSV3-F1
#
_entry.id   AF-A0A8S3CSV3-F1
#
_cell.length_a   1.000
_cell.length_b   1.000
_cell.length_c   1.000
_cell.angle_alpha   90.00
_cell.angle_beta   90.00
_cell.angle_gamma   90.00
#
_symmetry.space_group_name_H-M   'P 1'
#
loop_
_entity.id
_entity.type
_entity.pdbx_description
1 polymer ?
#
loop_
_entity_poly.entity_id
_entity_poly.type
_entity_poly.pdbx_seq_one_letter_code
_entity_poly.pdbx_strand_id
1 'polypeptide(L)' 'LFLYGASTQEETICYNSNAYRALLDFKYQRFDGGFMIPEFGCLYIKNVKFFQPVDPNVNKNVDIIAAACYDLTEVHGLHI' A
#
# COMPACT_ATOMS: atom_id res chain seq x y z
N LEU A 1 9.45 2.65 -1.38
CA LEU A 1 9.16 1.45 -0.57
C LEU A 1 10.42 1.12 0.20
N PHE A 2 10.52 1.73 1.39
CA PHE A 2 11.63 1.56 2.31
C PHE A 2 11.59 0.13 2.86
N LEU A 3 12.77 -0.51 2.98
CA LEU A 3 12.94 -1.92 3.35
C LEU A 3 13.75 -2.07 4.67
N TYR A 4 13.67 -1.07 5.57
CA TYR A 4 14.54 -0.98 6.75
C TYR A 4 13.79 -0.99 8.10
N GLY A 5 12.54 -1.47 8.14
CA GLY A 5 11.81 -1.66 9.40
C GLY A 5 11.38 -0.35 10.06
N ALA A 6 10.96 0.63 9.27
CA ALA A 6 10.37 1.85 9.80
C ALA A 6 9.03 1.52 10.47
N SER A 7 8.83 2.02 11.70
CA SER A 7 7.56 1.86 12.43
C SER A 7 6.48 2.82 11.88
N THR A 8 6.15 2.67 10.59
CA THR A 8 5.12 3.47 9.91
C THR A 8 3.86 2.65 9.68
N GLN A 9 2.74 3.36 9.49
CA GLN A 9 1.47 2.74 9.15
C GLN A 9 1.53 2.00 7.81
N GLU A 10 2.22 2.58 6.81
CA GLU A 10 2.39 1.96 5.48
C GLU A 10 3.14 0.63 5.56
N GLU A 11 4.25 0.57 6.30
CA GLU A 11 5.01 -0.68 6.48
C GLU A 11 4.17 -1.75 7.19
N THR A 12 3.39 -1.36 8.22
CA THR A 12 2.51 -2.29 8.94
C THR A 12 1.44 -2.88 8.02
N ILE A 13 0.85 -2.06 7.16
CA ILE A 13 -0.14 -2.51 6.16
C ILE A 13 0.53 -3.46 5.15
N CYS A 14 1.71 -3.10 4.63
CA CYS A 14 2.44 -3.90 3.66
C CYS A 14 2.92 -5.24 4.23
N TYR A 15 3.35 -5.28 5.49
CA TYR A 15 3.83 -6.49 6.15
C TYR A 15 2.70 -7.50 6.42
N ASN A 16 1.52 -7.00 6.81
CA ASN A 16 0.39 -7.84 7.21
C ASN A 16 -0.64 -8.04 6.10
N SER A 17 -0.33 -7.72 4.84
CA SER A 17 -1.29 -7.90 3.74
C SER A 17 -0.61 -8.16 2.40
N ASN A 18 -1.41 -8.51 1.39
CA ASN A 18 -0.94 -8.57 0.01
C ASN A 18 -0.86 -7.18 -0.69
N ALA A 19 -1.12 -6.08 0.02
CA ALA A 19 -1.08 -4.72 -0.55
C ALA A 19 0.30 -4.36 -1.13
N TYR A 20 1.38 -4.84 -0.51
CA TYR A 20 2.75 -4.60 -1.00
C TYR A 20 2.93 -5.06 -2.45
N ARG A 21 2.34 -6.21 -2.80
CA ARG A 21 2.43 -6.72 -4.17
C ARG A 21 1.68 -5.83 -5.15
N ALA A 22 0.48 -5.37 -4.79
CA ALA A 22 -0.30 -4.46 -5.63
C ALA A 22 0.40 -3.11 -5.86
N LEU A 23 1.08 -2.57 -4.84
CA LEU A 23 1.88 -1.35 -4.96
C LEU A 23 3.10 -1.54 -5.88
N LEU A 24 3.78 -2.69 -5.82
CA LEU A 24 4.86 -3.02 -6.75
C LEU A 24 4.35 -3.18 -8.19
N ASP A 25 3.26 -3.90 -8.36
CA ASP A 25 2.63 -4.14 -9.66
C ASP A 25 2.18 -2.81 -10.32
N PHE A 26 1.69 -1.85 -9.53
CA PHE A 26 1.49 -0.46 -9.96
C PHE A 26 2.78 0.23 -10.41
N LYS A 27 3.83 0.20 -9.59
CA LYS A 27 5.12 0.83 -9.91
C LYS A 27 5.72 0.31 -11.22
N TYR A 28 5.51 -0.98 -11.52
CA TYR A 28 6.06 -1.63 -12.71
C TYR A 28 5.04 -1.79 -13.86
N GLN A 29 3.90 -1.09 -13.82
CA GLN A 29 2.86 -1.07 -14.86
C GLN A 29 2.29 -2.46 -15.22
N ARG A 30 2.28 -3.40 -14.27
CA ARG A 30 1.72 -4.76 -14.43
C ARG A 30 0.44 -4.86 -13.62
N PHE A 31 -0.66 -4.31 -14.14
CA PHE A 31 -1.75 -3.94 -13.24
C PHE A 31 -3.00 -4.84 -13.39
N ASP A 32 -3.28 -5.68 -12.38
CA ASP A 32 -4.45 -6.60 -12.33
C ASP A 32 -5.26 -6.51 -11.00
N GLY A 33 -4.91 -5.60 -10.07
CA GLY A 33 -5.38 -5.63 -8.66
C GLY A 33 -6.09 -4.38 -8.09
N GLY A 34 -6.53 -3.43 -8.93
CA GLY A 34 -6.96 -2.09 -8.51
C GLY A 34 -7.16 -1.08 -9.66
N PHE A 35 -6.97 0.22 -9.44
CA PHE A 35 -6.79 1.23 -10.51
C PHE A 35 -6.31 2.57 -9.94
N MET A 36 -5.62 3.36 -10.77
CA MET A 36 -5.26 4.75 -10.43
C MET A 36 -6.50 5.64 -10.52
N ILE A 37 -6.66 6.56 -9.58
CA ILE A 37 -7.64 7.66 -9.63
C ILE A 37 -6.85 8.96 -9.86
N PRO A 38 -6.66 9.38 -11.13
CA PRO A 38 -5.74 10.46 -11.48
C PRO A 38 -6.09 11.79 -10.82
N GLU A 39 -7.38 12.07 -10.64
CA GLU A 39 -7.90 13.33 -10.08
C GLU A 39 -7.41 13.59 -8.64
N PHE A 40 -7.10 12.51 -7.90
CA PHE A 40 -6.66 12.59 -6.51
C PHE A 40 -5.23 12.10 -6.31
N GLY A 41 -4.53 11.71 -7.38
CA GLY A 41 -3.17 11.16 -7.27
C GLY A 41 -3.10 9.90 -6.39
N CYS A 42 -4.17 9.10 -6.34
CA CYS A 42 -4.26 7.94 -5.45
C CYS A 42 -4.49 6.63 -6.20
N LEU A 43 -4.09 5.53 -5.57
CA LEU A 43 -4.28 4.18 -6.05
C LEU A 43 -5.36 3.50 -5.20
N TYR A 44 -6.40 3.00 -5.84
CA TYR A 44 -7.36 2.11 -5.21
C TYR A 44 -6.95 0.65 -5.43
N ILE A 45 -6.83 -0.11 -4.34
CA ILE A 45 -6.48 -1.54 -4.34
C ILE A 45 -7.67 -2.31 -3.76
N LYS A 46 -8.23 -3.22 -4.55
CA LYS A 46 -9.44 -3.95 -4.19
C LYS A 46 -9.13 -5.26 -3.49
N ASN A 47 -9.94 -5.64 -2.50
CA ASN A 47 -9.96 -6.95 -1.86
C ASN A 47 -8.57 -7.37 -1.33
N VAL A 48 -7.89 -6.44 -0.67
CA VAL A 48 -6.64 -6.67 0.03
C VAL A 48 -6.90 -7.63 1.19
N LYS A 49 -6.16 -8.75 1.19
CA LYS A 49 -6.23 -9.76 2.23
C LYS A 49 -5.21 -9.43 3.32
N PHE A 50 -5.71 -9.17 4.52
CA PHE A 50 -4.89 -9.02 5.73
C PHE A 50 -4.71 -10.36 6.42
N PHE A 51 -3.47 -10.64 6.78
CA PHE A 51 -3.04 -11.78 7.57
C PHE A 51 -2.78 -11.29 9.00
N GLN A 52 -3.54 -11.77 9.98
CA GLN A 52 -3.24 -11.45 11.37
C GLN A 52 -2.05 -12.29 11.84
N PRO A 53 -0.96 -11.67 12.32
CA PRO A 53 0.21 -12.40 12.79
C PRO A 53 -0.07 -13.24 14.05
N VAL A 54 -1.11 -12.88 14.82
CA VAL A 54 -1.47 -13.55 16.08
C VAL A 54 -2.49 -14.69 15.87
N ASP A 55 -3.26 -14.66 14.78
CA ASP A 55 -4.18 -15.75 14.41
C ASP A 55 -4.27 -15.87 12.87
N PRO A 56 -3.55 -16.82 12.26
CA PRO A 56 -3.52 -16.97 10.80
C PRO A 56 -4.86 -17.42 10.19
N ASN A 57 -5.81 -17.86 11.01
CA ASN A 57 -7.15 -18.24 10.54
C ASN A 57 -8.07 -17.03 10.35
N VAL A 58 -7.75 -15.90 10.99
CA VAL A 58 -8.51 -14.65 10.86
C VAL A 58 -7.95 -13.87 9.68
N ASN A 59 -8.50 -14.16 8.50
CA ASN A 59 -8.27 -13.35 7.31
C ASN A 59 -9.38 -12.31 7.18
N LYS A 60 -9.01 -11.05 6.96
CA LYS A 60 -9.96 -9.98 6.62
C LYS A 60 -9.64 -9.45 5.24
N ASN A 61 -10.69 -9.25 4.46
CA ASN A 61 -10.59 -8.60 3.16
C ASN A 61 -11.08 -7.16 3.31
N VAL A 62 -10.28 -6.21 2.85
CA VAL A 62 -10.62 -4.78 2.85
C VAL A 62 -10.15 -4.15 1.54
N ASP A 63 -10.73 -3.02 1.18
CA ASP A 63 -10.19 -2.18 0.12
C ASP A 63 -9.25 -1.13 0.71
N ILE A 64 -8.21 -0.76 -0.04
CA ILE A 64 -7.23 0.26 0.37
C ILE A 64 -7.22 1.39 -0.65
N ILE A 65 -7.16 2.62 -0.16
CA ILE A 65 -6.79 3.81 -0.95
C ILE A 65 -5.40 4.22 -0.48
N ALA A 66 -4.42 4.15 -1.38
CA ALA A 66 -3.06 4.61 -1.14
C ALA A 66 -2.84 5.95 -1.83
N ALA A 67 -2.49 6.97 -1.06
CA ALA A 67 -2.16 8.30 -1.57
C ALA A 67 -0.88 8.77 -0.89
N ALA A 68 0.03 9.38 -1.66
CA ALA A 68 1.19 10.04 -1.07
C ALA A 68 0.73 11.36 -0.44
N CYS A 69 0.95 11.54 0.86
CA CYS A 69 0.79 12.85 1.47
C CYS A 69 1.88 13.80 0.95
N TYR A 70 1.53 15.07 0.78
CA TYR A 70 2.55 16.10 0.59
C TYR A 70 3.45 16.11 1.82
N ASP A 71 4.74 15.94 1.57
CA ASP A 71 5.75 16.02 2.58
C ASP A 71 5.99 17.50 2.93
N LEU A 72 5.35 17.95 4.00
CA LEU A 72 5.49 19.30 4.53
C LEU A 72 6.85 19.55 5.20
N THR A 73 7.73 18.54 5.24
CA THR A 73 9.02 18.54 5.93
C THR A 73 10.24 18.40 5.02
N GLU A 74 10.06 18.25 3.69
CA GLU A 74 11.10 17.94 2.71
C GLU A 74 11.89 16.64 2.97
N VAL A 75 11.41 15.78 3.86
CA VAL A 75 11.97 14.45 4.12
C VAL A 75 11.14 13.35 3.44
N HIS A 76 11.44 13.18 2.15
CA HIS A 76 11.05 12.05 1.29
C HIS A 76 9.55 11.80 1.06
N GLY A 77 8.92 12.62 0.21
CA GLY A 77 7.78 12.23 -0.63
C GLY A 77 8.23 11.84 -2.04
N LEU A 78 7.59 10.83 -2.65
CA LEU A 78 7.90 10.30 -3.99
C LEU A 78 8.12 11.42 -5.04
N HIS A 79 9.35 11.55 -5.53
CA HIS A 79 9.60 12.21 -6.81
C HIS A 79 9.06 11.34 -7.94
N ILE A 80 8.08 11.88 -8.67
CA ILE A 80 7.60 11.39 -9.97
C ILE A 80 8.63 11.75 -11.04
#